data_AF-A0A0U3QC47-F1
#
_entry.id   AF-A0A0U3QC47-F1
#
_cell.length_a   1.000
_cell.length_b   1.000
_cell.length_c   1.000
_cell.angle_alpha   90.00
_cell.angle_beta   90.00
_cell.angle_gamma   90.00
#
_symmetry.space_group_name_H-M   'P 1'
#
loop_
_entity.id
_entity.type
_entity.pdbx_description
1 polymer ?
#
loop_
_entity_poly.entity_id
_entity_poly.type
_entity_poly.pdbx_seq_one_letter_code
_entity_poly.pdbx_strand_id
1 'polypeptide(L)'
;MTTWREQLAFAPLATFDRGEEVGRRLKYAIELGVLEDGSQLPSESELAAKMGVSTLTLRAALAELRGRGLLETRRGKGGGSFVKASTGDIIKAERESLMAYSLDDLRDIREYWAFLAGSAAASAAERSGRLSLGRLASMAVKIASSEDSAQAIRDDSRFHIELAASSGSVRLTREEMAMQAEVGPLIWAAPAENGNAAAEHVAIVEAIRSGDGMLARALAEEHVRSDMNRVLDLRMSVDASREESFPGPRKEEREVASIESFTELLADTASSSIRSIEHAVHVQLGSQRQGDSSDLDAIYDASRRTLAGAVPLLYGAGFLPDVSFGPAGAAWCHAPAGPQSLQRLVIDWDLYEGGTATWRPEDYGDRAVHISHAYLDANGSNENIVTFSKAVFSGEQMVGIAAADVLVRGIQGQLEPHLRALPPNTCLVDQNDVIIATNTGRFMGGIYSPAQYAGKQLDLHAMPWRLFVGIPTAGTTGE
;
A
#
# COMPACT_ATOMS: atom_id res chain seq x y z
N MET A 1 -16.18 10.95 18.88
CA MET A 1 -14.99 10.10 18.69
C MET A 1 -15.39 9.06 17.67
N THR A 2 -14.57 8.85 16.66
CA THR A 2 -14.99 8.30 15.37
C THR A 2 -14.62 6.81 15.29
N THR A 3 -15.60 5.92 15.25
CA THR A 3 -15.39 4.47 15.04
C THR A 3 -14.73 4.18 13.68
N TRP A 4 -14.14 3.01 13.43
CA TRP A 4 -13.58 2.67 12.11
C TRP A 4 -14.62 2.79 10.97
N ARG A 5 -15.89 2.47 11.25
CA ARG A 5 -17.01 2.66 10.33
C ARG A 5 -17.23 4.12 10.00
N GLU A 6 -17.16 4.97 11.02
CA GLU A 6 -17.22 6.41 10.85
C GLU A 6 -15.94 6.96 10.20
N GLN A 7 -14.76 6.38 10.43
CA GLN A 7 -13.52 6.77 9.74
C GLN A 7 -13.55 6.38 8.27
N LEU A 8 -14.15 5.25 7.89
CA LEU A 8 -14.45 4.91 6.50
C LEU A 8 -15.53 5.82 5.91
N ALA A 9 -16.62 6.06 6.64
CA ALA A 9 -17.72 6.90 6.18
C ALA A 9 -17.35 8.40 6.09
N PHE A 10 -16.40 8.84 6.91
CA PHE A 10 -15.84 10.20 6.95
C PHE A 10 -14.42 10.27 6.43
N ALA A 11 -13.93 9.19 5.80
CA ALA A 11 -12.68 9.24 5.05
C ALA A 11 -12.82 10.40 4.06
N PRO A 12 -11.78 11.22 3.88
CA PRO A 12 -11.84 12.33 2.95
C PRO A 12 -12.40 11.82 1.62
N LEU A 13 -13.58 12.31 1.23
CA LEU A 13 -14.14 11.94 -0.05
C LEU A 13 -13.14 12.41 -1.10
N ALA A 14 -12.63 11.48 -1.90
CA ALA A 14 -11.96 11.79 -3.15
C ALA A 14 -13.00 12.30 -4.16
N THR A 15 -13.74 13.35 -3.81
CA THR A 15 -14.48 14.14 -4.78
C THR A 15 -13.47 15.06 -5.42
N PHE A 16 -12.89 14.62 -6.53
CA PHE A 16 -12.12 15.49 -7.40
C PHE A 16 -12.93 16.76 -7.67
N ASP A 17 -12.30 17.92 -7.49
CA ASP A 17 -12.89 19.15 -7.99
C ASP A 17 -13.19 18.98 -9.48
N ARG A 18 -14.29 19.57 -9.97
CA ARG A 18 -14.63 19.46 -11.40
C ARG A 18 -13.51 20.01 -12.28
N GLY A 19 -12.68 20.93 -11.78
CA GLY A 19 -11.47 21.39 -12.44
C GLY A 19 -10.37 20.34 -12.50
N GLU A 20 -10.12 19.67 -11.38
CA GLU A 20 -9.13 18.60 -11.26
C GLU A 20 -9.48 17.40 -12.16
N GLU A 21 -10.75 16.98 -12.21
CA GLU A 21 -11.21 15.92 -13.11
C GLU A 21 -11.07 16.31 -14.59
N VAL A 22 -11.31 17.57 -14.94
CA VAL A 22 -11.07 18.08 -16.31
C VAL A 22 -9.58 18.05 -16.66
N GLY A 23 -8.73 18.48 -15.72
CA GLY A 23 -7.28 18.43 -15.86
C GLY A 23 -6.79 17.00 -16.06
N ARG A 24 -7.23 16.09 -15.19
CA ARG A 24 -6.91 14.65 -15.23
C ARG A 24 -7.33 14.00 -16.54
N ARG A 25 -8.54 14.26 -17.05
CA ARG A 25 -9.00 13.72 -18.34
C ARG A 25 -8.21 14.24 -19.52
N LEU A 26 -7.90 15.53 -19.56
CA LEU A 26 -7.11 16.12 -20.63
C LEU A 26 -5.66 15.65 -20.59
N LYS A 27 -5.06 15.57 -19.39
CA LYS A 27 -3.76 14.96 -19.14
C LYS A 27 -3.71 13.54 -19.68
N TYR A 28 -4.66 12.71 -19.27
CA TYR A 28 -4.74 11.31 -19.71
C TYR A 28 -4.95 11.20 -21.22
N ALA A 29 -5.76 12.07 -21.83
CA ALA A 29 -5.92 12.10 -23.29
C ALA A 29 -4.63 12.50 -24.03
N ILE A 30 -3.80 13.37 -23.46
CA ILE A 30 -2.48 13.74 -24.00
C ILE A 30 -1.48 12.60 -23.82
N GLU A 31 -1.39 12.02 -22.62
CA GLU A 31 -0.50 10.90 -22.29
C GLU A 31 -0.84 9.67 -23.13
N LEU A 32 -2.12 9.36 -23.26
CA LEU A 32 -2.61 8.33 -24.17
C LEU A 32 -2.57 8.76 -25.64
N GLY A 33 -1.95 9.87 -26.03
CA GLY A 33 -1.85 10.29 -27.45
C GLY A 33 -3.17 10.41 -28.21
N VAL A 34 -4.31 10.45 -27.50
CA VAL A 34 -5.63 10.78 -28.08
C VAL A 34 -5.63 12.23 -28.53
N LEU A 35 -4.89 13.07 -27.81
CA LEU A 35 -4.51 14.42 -28.20
C LEU A 35 -3.03 14.40 -28.56
N GLU A 36 -2.73 14.40 -29.86
CA GLU A 36 -1.38 14.26 -30.40
C GLU A 36 -0.51 15.49 -30.08
N ASP A 37 0.81 15.28 -29.95
CA ASP A 37 1.76 16.39 -29.81
C ASP A 37 1.64 17.39 -30.96
N GLY A 38 1.67 18.68 -30.64
CA GLY A 38 1.47 19.76 -31.60
C GLY A 38 0.03 19.98 -32.08
N SER A 39 -0.94 19.13 -31.68
CA SER A 39 -2.35 19.34 -32.02
C SER A 39 -2.95 20.56 -31.30
N GLN A 40 -3.87 21.25 -31.96
CA GLN A 40 -4.56 22.41 -31.39
C GLN A 40 -5.83 21.96 -30.65
N LEU A 41 -5.97 22.36 -29.39
CA LEU A 41 -7.23 22.16 -28.65
C LEU A 41 -8.33 23.08 -29.18
N PRO A 42 -9.62 22.70 -29.07
CA PRO A 42 -10.73 23.62 -29.28
C PRO A 42 -10.60 24.89 -28.43
N SER A 43 -11.31 25.95 -28.79
CA SER A 43 -11.29 27.16 -27.97
C SER A 43 -11.78 26.86 -26.54
N GLU A 44 -11.30 27.62 -25.55
CA GLU A 44 -11.67 27.39 -24.14
C GLU A 44 -13.20 27.39 -23.93
N SER A 45 -13.93 28.21 -24.67
CA SER A 45 -15.40 28.24 -24.61
C SER A 45 -16.04 26.97 -25.16
N GLU A 46 -15.55 26.46 -26.29
CA GLU A 46 -16.07 25.24 -26.91
C GLU A 46 -15.72 24.00 -26.09
N LEU A 47 -14.48 23.94 -25.59
CA LEU A 47 -14.02 22.82 -24.78
C LEU A 47 -14.77 22.77 -23.43
N ALA A 48 -15.03 23.93 -22.82
CA ALA A 48 -15.81 24.00 -21.57
C ALA A 48 -17.25 23.51 -21.79
N ALA A 49 -17.87 23.88 -22.91
CA ALA A 49 -19.20 23.42 -23.29
C ALA A 49 -19.23 21.90 -23.53
N LYS A 50 -18.22 21.34 -24.22
CA LYS A 50 -18.09 19.89 -24.45
C LYS A 50 -17.90 19.10 -23.14
N MET A 51 -17.19 19.67 -22.18
CA MET A 51 -16.87 19.04 -20.89
C MET A 51 -17.94 19.31 -19.81
N GLY A 52 -18.94 20.16 -20.08
CA GLY A 52 -20.01 20.48 -19.13
C GLY A 52 -19.54 21.27 -17.89
N VAL A 53 -18.49 22.09 -18.03
CA VAL A 53 -17.91 22.90 -16.94
C VAL A 53 -17.90 24.39 -17.26
N SER A 54 -17.66 25.23 -16.24
CA SER A 54 -17.46 26.67 -16.46
C SER A 54 -16.13 26.92 -17.20
N THR A 55 -16.05 27.99 -17.99
CA THR A 55 -14.81 28.42 -18.64
C THR A 55 -13.71 28.78 -17.63
N LEU A 56 -14.07 29.24 -16.43
CA LEU A 56 -13.12 29.52 -15.35
C LEU A 56 -12.49 28.21 -14.82
N THR A 57 -13.32 27.19 -14.60
CA THR A 57 -12.89 25.85 -14.18
C THR A 57 -11.96 25.22 -15.22
N LEU A 58 -12.32 25.29 -16.50
CA LEU A 58 -11.46 24.80 -17.59
C LEU A 58 -10.13 25.57 -17.65
N ARG A 59 -10.13 26.89 -17.47
CA ARG A 59 -8.90 27.70 -17.47
C ARG A 59 -7.92 27.28 -16.38
N ALA A 60 -8.42 26.98 -15.18
CA ALA A 60 -7.59 26.49 -14.09
C ALA A 60 -6.93 25.15 -14.46
N ALA A 61 -7.70 24.19 -14.98
CA ALA A 61 -7.19 22.92 -15.46
C ALA A 61 -6.14 23.08 -16.58
N LEU A 62 -6.43 23.90 -17.60
CA LEU A 62 -5.49 24.17 -18.69
C LEU A 62 -4.23 24.90 -18.20
N ALA A 63 -4.32 25.76 -17.18
CA ALA A 63 -3.17 26.43 -16.60
C ALA A 63 -2.26 25.43 -15.85
N GLU A 64 -2.85 24.47 -15.14
CA GLU A 64 -2.11 23.38 -14.50
C GLU A 64 -1.35 22.54 -15.53
N LEU A 65 -2.02 22.14 -16.63
CA LEU A 65 -1.39 21.36 -17.70
C LEU A 65 -0.26 22.13 -18.40
N ARG A 66 -0.39 23.46 -18.56
CA ARG A 66 0.72 24.31 -19.05
C ARG A 66 1.87 24.37 -18.04
N GLY A 67 1.57 24.44 -16.75
CA GLY A 67 2.58 24.40 -15.68
C GLY A 67 3.36 23.08 -15.68
N ARG A 68 2.70 21.97 -15.99
CA ARG A 68 3.29 20.64 -16.19
C ARG A 68 4.00 20.48 -17.54
N GLY A 69 3.97 21.49 -18.40
CA GLY A 69 4.60 21.46 -19.72
C GLY A 69 3.82 20.70 -20.81
N LEU A 70 2.67 20.10 -20.49
CA LEU A 70 1.85 19.27 -21.40
C LEU A 70 1.10 20.09 -22.47
N LEU A 71 0.97 21.40 -22.25
CA LEU A 71 0.34 22.34 -23.17
C LEU A 71 1.21 23.59 -23.34
N GLU A 72 1.14 24.21 -24.52
CA GLU A 72 1.69 25.55 -24.76
C GLU A 72 0.65 26.50 -25.35
N THR A 73 0.81 27.79 -25.07
CA THR A 73 -0.03 28.85 -25.65
C THR A 73 0.72 29.56 -26.75
N ARG A 74 0.21 29.48 -27.99
CA ARG A 74 0.75 30.24 -29.13
C ARG A 74 -0.06 31.51 -29.34
N ARG A 75 0.60 32.67 -29.45
CA ARG A 75 -0.04 33.99 -29.68
C ARG A 75 -0.12 34.31 -31.19
N GLY A 76 -1.13 35.07 -31.59
CA GLY A 76 -1.28 35.58 -32.97
C GLY A 76 -2.54 35.07 -33.70
N LYS A 77 -2.64 35.37 -35.01
CA LYS A 77 -3.76 34.92 -35.86
C LYS A 77 -3.61 33.42 -36.10
N GLY A 78 -4.53 32.61 -35.56
CA GLY A 78 -4.39 31.15 -35.48
C GLY A 78 -3.76 30.65 -34.17
N GLY A 79 -3.57 31.53 -33.19
CA GLY A 79 -3.12 31.16 -31.84
C GLY A 79 -4.16 30.36 -31.05
N GLY A 80 -3.74 29.80 -29.92
CA GLY A 80 -4.57 28.90 -29.10
C GLY A 80 -3.74 28.08 -28.14
N SER A 81 -4.37 27.08 -27.51
CA SER A 81 -3.68 26.07 -26.70
C SER A 81 -3.33 24.88 -27.57
N PHE A 82 -2.06 24.49 -27.56
CA PHE A 82 -1.53 23.37 -28.31
C PHE A 82 -0.98 22.33 -27.35
N VAL A 83 -1.12 21.06 -27.69
CA VAL A 83 -0.44 19.98 -26.97
C VAL A 83 1.06 20.11 -27.20
N LYS A 84 1.81 19.96 -26.11
CA LYS A 84 3.26 19.93 -26.09
C LYS A 84 3.67 18.81 -25.17
N ALA A 85 3.98 17.64 -25.70
CA ALA A 85 4.33 16.51 -24.85
C ALA A 85 5.36 15.64 -25.56
N SER A 86 6.61 15.73 -25.12
CA SER A 86 7.58 14.68 -25.42
C SER A 86 7.41 13.55 -24.40
N THR A 87 7.52 12.30 -24.85
CA THR A 87 7.47 11.10 -24.01
C THR A 87 8.40 11.21 -22.78
N GLY A 88 9.58 11.83 -22.95
CA GLY A 88 10.54 12.04 -21.86
C GLY A 88 10.08 13.06 -20.81
N ASP A 89 9.39 14.13 -21.22
CA ASP A 89 8.86 15.14 -20.30
C ASP A 89 7.71 14.58 -19.46
N ILE A 90 6.84 13.75 -20.07
CA ILE A 90 5.77 13.02 -19.37
C ILE A 90 6.38 12.11 -18.29
N ILE A 91 7.32 11.24 -18.66
CA ILE A 91 7.96 10.31 -17.70
C ILE A 91 8.56 11.06 -16.51
N LYS A 92 9.21 12.20 -16.75
CA LYS A 92 9.80 13.01 -15.69
C LYS A 92 8.72 13.60 -14.77
N ALA A 93 7.67 14.20 -15.32
CA ALA A 93 6.58 14.80 -14.55
C ALA A 93 5.80 13.75 -13.73
N GLU A 94 5.62 12.55 -14.28
CA GLU A 94 4.96 11.46 -13.58
C GLU A 94 5.83 10.85 -12.48
N ARG A 95 7.15 10.80 -12.68
CA ARG A 95 8.08 10.41 -11.61
C ARG A 95 8.07 11.41 -10.44
N GLU A 96 7.95 12.70 -10.71
CA GLU A 96 7.78 13.71 -9.65
C GLU A 96 6.43 13.53 -8.93
N SER A 97 5.36 13.23 -9.68
CA SER A 97 4.02 12.99 -9.12
C SER A 97 3.94 11.69 -8.31
N LEU A 98 4.68 10.65 -8.69
CA LEU A 98 4.78 9.37 -7.96
C LEU A 98 5.23 9.57 -6.51
N MET A 99 6.04 10.58 -6.22
CA MET A 99 6.54 10.86 -4.87
C MET A 99 5.45 11.32 -3.90
N ALA A 100 4.31 11.78 -4.41
CA ALA A 100 3.15 12.13 -3.60
C ALA A 100 2.41 10.91 -3.04
N TYR A 101 2.62 9.72 -3.62
CA TYR A 101 2.01 8.49 -3.15
C TYR A 101 2.85 7.85 -2.04
N SER A 102 2.17 7.37 -0.99
CA SER A 102 2.79 6.45 -0.04
C SER A 102 2.91 5.04 -0.64
N LEU A 103 3.79 4.22 -0.08
CA LEU A 103 3.92 2.82 -0.47
C LEU A 103 2.63 2.02 -0.19
N ASP A 104 1.90 2.38 0.87
CA ASP A 104 0.62 1.76 1.21
C ASP A 104 -0.45 2.10 0.17
N ASP A 105 -0.52 3.35 -0.31
CA ASP A 105 -1.47 3.76 -1.36
C ASP A 105 -1.20 2.97 -2.66
N LEU A 106 0.06 2.88 -3.06
CA LEU A 106 0.43 2.14 -4.28
C LEU A 106 0.16 0.64 -4.16
N ARG A 107 0.36 0.07 -2.96
CA ARG A 107 0.01 -1.33 -2.66
C ARG A 107 -1.51 -1.54 -2.74
N ASP A 108 -2.30 -0.61 -2.21
CA ASP A 108 -3.77 -0.71 -2.26
C ASP A 108 -4.28 -0.59 -3.70
N ILE A 109 -3.77 0.38 -4.47
CA ILE A 109 -4.02 0.53 -5.92
C ILE A 109 -3.69 -0.76 -6.67
N ARG A 110 -2.54 -1.39 -6.37
CA ARG A 110 -2.14 -2.66 -6.98
C ARG A 110 -3.16 -3.76 -6.73
N GLU A 111 -3.56 -4.01 -5.49
CA GLU A 111 -4.49 -5.09 -5.19
C GLU A 111 -5.90 -4.79 -5.74
N TYR A 112 -6.35 -3.53 -5.65
CA TYR A 112 -7.64 -3.14 -6.20
C TYR A 112 -7.71 -3.38 -7.71
N TRP A 113 -6.71 -2.91 -8.46
CA TRP A 113 -6.67 -3.13 -9.90
C TRP A 113 -6.52 -4.61 -10.25
N ALA A 114 -5.69 -5.37 -9.52
CA ALA A 114 -5.56 -6.81 -9.73
C ALA A 114 -6.91 -7.52 -9.57
N PHE A 115 -7.68 -7.21 -8.51
CA PHE A 115 -8.99 -7.80 -8.29
C PHE A 115 -10.02 -7.42 -9.35
N LEU A 116 -9.99 -6.19 -9.88
CA LEU A 116 -10.83 -5.78 -11.01
C LEU A 116 -10.50 -6.61 -12.26
N ALA A 117 -9.23 -6.68 -12.65
CA ALA A 117 -8.76 -7.44 -13.80
C ALA A 117 -9.05 -8.94 -13.68
N GLY A 118 -8.78 -9.52 -12.50
CA GLY A 118 -9.05 -10.91 -12.19
C GLY A 118 -10.53 -11.27 -12.25
N SER A 119 -11.38 -10.42 -11.68
CA SER A 119 -12.84 -10.61 -11.71
C SER A 119 -13.40 -10.49 -13.13
N ALA A 120 -12.86 -9.56 -13.92
CA ALA A 120 -13.20 -9.41 -15.34
C ALA A 120 -12.81 -10.65 -16.15
N ALA A 121 -11.59 -11.16 -15.96
CA ALA A 121 -11.08 -12.34 -16.66
C ALA A 121 -11.87 -13.61 -16.33
N ALA A 122 -12.15 -13.89 -15.05
CA ALA A 122 -12.99 -15.02 -14.64
C ALA A 122 -14.40 -14.92 -15.26
N SER A 123 -15.02 -13.74 -15.17
CA SER A 123 -16.33 -13.47 -15.75
C SER A 123 -16.37 -13.65 -17.27
N ALA A 124 -15.31 -13.27 -17.97
CA ALA A 124 -15.17 -13.46 -19.40
C ALA A 124 -15.03 -14.96 -19.74
N ALA A 125 -14.27 -15.72 -18.94
CA ALA A 125 -14.09 -17.17 -19.12
C ALA A 125 -15.42 -17.94 -19.01
N GLU A 126 -16.25 -17.61 -18.02
CA GLU A 126 -17.61 -18.18 -17.86
C GLU A 126 -18.52 -17.92 -19.07
N ARG A 127 -18.24 -16.87 -19.83
CA ARG A 127 -19.01 -16.42 -20.99
C ARG A 127 -18.33 -16.75 -22.32
N SER A 128 -17.18 -17.42 -22.30
CA SER A 128 -16.34 -17.69 -23.48
C SER A 128 -17.12 -18.28 -24.66
N GLY A 129 -18.04 -19.22 -24.41
CA GLY A 129 -18.89 -19.82 -25.45
C GLY A 129 -19.94 -18.89 -26.08
N ARG A 130 -20.11 -17.66 -25.56
CA ARG A 130 -21.05 -16.64 -26.06
C ARG A 130 -20.34 -15.34 -26.47
N LEU A 131 -19.03 -15.24 -26.30
CA LEU A 131 -18.23 -14.06 -26.59
C LEU A 131 -17.43 -14.26 -27.89
N SER A 132 -17.33 -13.22 -28.70
CA SER A 132 -16.34 -13.16 -29.76
C SER A 132 -15.03 -12.61 -29.19
N LEU A 133 -14.07 -13.48 -28.90
CA LEU A 133 -12.78 -13.10 -28.32
C LEU A 133 -11.78 -12.54 -29.36
N GLY A 134 -12.15 -12.46 -30.63
CA GLY A 134 -11.24 -12.06 -31.71
C GLY A 134 -10.65 -10.66 -31.52
N ARG A 135 -11.44 -9.72 -30.96
CA ARG A 135 -10.96 -8.37 -30.65
C ARG A 135 -9.96 -8.37 -29.50
N LEU A 136 -10.28 -9.04 -28.40
CA LEU A 136 -9.41 -9.17 -27.23
C LEU A 136 -8.09 -9.87 -27.59
N ALA A 137 -8.16 -10.96 -28.37
CA ALA A 137 -7.00 -11.68 -28.88
C ALA A 137 -6.11 -10.81 -29.78
N SER A 138 -6.72 -10.00 -30.66
CA SER A 138 -5.98 -9.06 -31.49
C SER A 138 -5.29 -7.97 -30.68
N MET A 139 -5.87 -7.54 -29.56
CA MET A 139 -5.25 -6.55 -28.67
C MET A 139 -4.08 -7.15 -27.88
N ALA A 140 -4.22 -8.39 -27.40
CA ALA A 140 -3.18 -9.09 -26.64
C ALA A 140 -1.82 -9.15 -27.38
N VAL A 141 -1.84 -9.38 -28.69
CA VAL A 141 -0.61 -9.47 -29.50
C VAL A 141 -0.09 -8.10 -29.94
N LYS A 142 -0.92 -7.05 -29.89
CA LYS A 142 -0.60 -5.75 -30.49
C LYS A 142 0.50 -5.01 -29.74
N ILE A 143 0.58 -5.19 -28.43
CA ILE A 143 1.59 -4.55 -27.57
C ILE A 143 3.02 -4.89 -27.99
N ALA A 144 3.25 -6.12 -28.49
CA ALA A 144 4.56 -6.53 -29.00
C ALA A 144 5.01 -5.76 -30.26
N SER A 145 4.09 -5.05 -30.93
CA SER A 145 4.35 -4.26 -32.13
C SER A 145 4.33 -2.75 -31.88
N SER A 146 4.27 -2.31 -30.63
CA SER A 146 4.26 -0.89 -30.28
C SER A 146 5.60 -0.23 -30.61
N GLU A 147 5.56 0.89 -31.32
CA GLU A 147 6.74 1.61 -31.82
C GLU A 147 7.48 2.39 -30.72
N ASP A 148 6.77 2.76 -29.67
CA ASP A 148 7.29 3.47 -28.50
C ASP A 148 6.54 3.09 -27.21
N SER A 149 7.07 3.54 -26.07
CA SER A 149 6.47 3.32 -24.75
C SER A 149 5.06 3.91 -24.63
N ALA A 150 4.76 4.99 -25.36
CA ALA A 150 3.45 5.62 -25.33
C ALA A 150 2.39 4.73 -25.95
N GLN A 151 2.74 4.12 -27.08
CA GLN A 151 1.90 3.20 -27.82
C GLN A 151 1.70 1.91 -27.04
N ALA A 152 2.74 1.42 -26.36
CA ALA A 152 2.65 0.25 -25.50
C ALA A 152 1.65 0.46 -24.35
N ILE A 153 1.75 1.58 -23.63
CA ILE A 153 0.83 1.91 -22.52
C ILE A 153 -0.61 2.08 -23.02
N ARG A 154 -0.80 2.75 -24.16
CA ARG A 154 -2.13 2.85 -24.80
C ARG A 154 -2.73 1.49 -25.14
N ASP A 155 -1.94 0.62 -25.77
CA ASP A 155 -2.43 -0.68 -26.22
C ASP A 155 -2.69 -1.60 -25.02
N ASP A 156 -1.91 -1.49 -23.96
CA ASP A 156 -2.13 -2.15 -22.67
C ASP A 156 -3.43 -1.69 -21.99
N SER A 157 -3.62 -0.37 -21.79
CA SER A 157 -4.86 0.16 -21.21
C SER A 157 -6.10 -0.26 -22.01
N ARG A 158 -6.00 -0.31 -23.34
CA ARG A 158 -7.10 -0.76 -24.22
C ARG A 158 -7.39 -2.24 -24.06
N PHE A 159 -6.38 -3.07 -23.85
CA PHE A 159 -6.55 -4.49 -23.57
C PHE A 159 -7.34 -4.68 -22.26
N HIS A 160 -6.93 -4.01 -21.18
CA HIS A 160 -7.61 -4.11 -19.89
C HIS A 160 -9.07 -3.63 -19.94
N ILE A 161 -9.36 -2.52 -20.63
CA ILE A 161 -10.74 -2.05 -20.84
C ILE A 161 -11.57 -3.08 -21.63
N GLU A 162 -11.00 -3.70 -22.66
CA GLU A 162 -11.70 -4.73 -23.44
C GLU A 162 -11.90 -6.04 -22.64
N LEU A 163 -10.93 -6.41 -21.79
CA LEU A 163 -11.06 -7.51 -20.84
C LEU A 163 -12.24 -7.26 -19.88
N ALA A 164 -12.30 -6.06 -19.30
CA ALA A 164 -13.42 -5.64 -18.46
C ALA A 164 -14.75 -5.58 -19.22
N ALA A 165 -14.77 -5.16 -20.49
CA ALA A 165 -15.96 -5.21 -21.33
C ALA A 165 -16.41 -6.67 -21.63
N SER A 166 -15.44 -7.57 -21.82
CA SER A 166 -15.69 -9.00 -22.05
C SER A 166 -16.29 -9.69 -20.83
N SER A 167 -16.14 -9.10 -19.63
CA SER A 167 -16.88 -9.54 -18.44
C SER A 167 -18.40 -9.39 -18.58
N GLY A 168 -18.92 -8.60 -19.53
CA GLY A 168 -20.36 -8.33 -19.67
C GLY A 168 -20.95 -7.41 -18.59
N SER A 169 -20.12 -6.87 -17.68
CA SER A 169 -20.53 -5.94 -16.63
C SER A 169 -20.13 -4.51 -16.98
N VAL A 170 -21.11 -3.68 -17.35
CA VAL A 170 -20.89 -2.24 -17.60
C VAL A 170 -20.31 -1.53 -16.38
N ARG A 171 -20.60 -2.01 -15.16
CA ARG A 171 -20.02 -1.45 -13.93
C ARG A 171 -18.52 -1.74 -13.86
N LEU A 172 -18.11 -2.99 -14.07
CA LEU A 172 -16.67 -3.33 -14.09
C LEU A 172 -15.92 -2.58 -15.19
N THR A 173 -16.51 -2.43 -16.38
CA THR A 173 -15.88 -1.63 -17.46
C THR A 173 -15.69 -0.17 -17.05
N ARG A 174 -16.64 0.43 -16.33
CA ARG A 174 -16.51 1.82 -15.85
C ARG A 174 -15.45 1.97 -14.78
N GLU A 175 -15.39 1.04 -13.82
CA GLU A 175 -14.35 1.03 -12.80
C GLU A 175 -12.97 0.84 -13.44
N GLU A 176 -12.83 -0.09 -14.39
CA GLU A 176 -11.57 -0.27 -15.12
C GLU A 176 -11.15 1.00 -15.86
N MET A 177 -12.09 1.69 -16.54
CA MET A 177 -11.78 2.97 -17.19
C MET A 177 -11.32 4.05 -16.20
N ALA A 178 -11.91 4.09 -15.00
CA ALA A 178 -11.48 5.01 -13.95
C ALA A 178 -10.08 4.65 -13.44
N MET A 179 -9.84 3.36 -13.21
CA MET A 179 -8.57 2.79 -12.78
C MET A 179 -7.45 3.11 -13.77
N GLN A 180 -7.68 2.88 -15.06
CA GLN A 180 -6.71 3.17 -16.13
C GLN A 180 -6.29 4.65 -16.16
N ALA A 181 -7.20 5.55 -15.82
CA ALA A 181 -6.93 6.98 -15.74
C ALA A 181 -6.21 7.40 -14.44
N GLU A 182 -6.09 6.50 -13.46
CA GLU A 182 -5.28 6.67 -12.25
C GLU A 182 -3.92 5.97 -12.38
N VAL A 183 -3.87 4.73 -12.87
CA VAL A 183 -2.63 3.94 -12.97
C VAL A 183 -1.80 4.28 -14.19
N GLY A 184 -2.41 4.72 -15.30
CA GLY A 184 -1.68 5.04 -16.52
C GLY A 184 -0.48 5.96 -16.29
N PRO A 185 -0.64 7.11 -15.61
CA PRO A 185 0.49 7.98 -15.27
C PRO A 185 1.55 7.31 -14.36
N LEU A 186 1.15 6.40 -13.46
CA LEU A 186 2.09 5.64 -12.63
C LEU A 186 2.91 4.65 -13.45
N ILE A 187 2.27 3.93 -14.38
CA ILE A 187 2.92 3.02 -15.32
C ILE A 187 3.88 3.78 -16.25
N TRP A 188 3.51 5.01 -16.64
CA TRP A 188 4.38 5.92 -17.37
C TRP A 188 5.68 6.25 -16.62
N ALA A 189 5.65 6.37 -15.29
CA ALA A 189 6.85 6.63 -14.52
C ALA A 189 7.85 5.44 -14.55
N ALA A 190 7.33 4.21 -14.66
CA ALA A 190 8.08 2.95 -14.57
C ALA A 190 7.87 2.03 -15.79
N PRO A 191 8.23 2.47 -17.02
CA PRO A 191 8.01 1.69 -18.23
C PRO A 191 8.77 0.36 -18.20
N ALA A 192 8.20 -0.68 -18.81
CA ALA A 192 8.84 -1.99 -18.88
C ALA A 192 10.01 -1.95 -19.87
N GLU A 193 11.21 -2.34 -19.44
CA GLU A 193 12.39 -2.32 -20.31
C GLU A 193 12.41 -3.48 -21.32
N ASN A 194 11.85 -4.65 -20.96
CA ASN A 194 11.76 -5.87 -21.80
C ASN A 194 10.51 -6.68 -21.42
N GLY A 195 9.33 -6.07 -21.53
CA GLY A 195 8.09 -6.67 -21.03
C GLY A 195 7.63 -7.91 -21.81
N ASN A 196 7.17 -8.93 -21.10
CA ASN A 196 6.47 -10.10 -21.65
C ASN A 196 4.95 -9.90 -21.71
N ALA A 197 4.48 -8.65 -21.57
CA ALA A 197 3.07 -8.28 -21.46
C ALA A 197 2.20 -8.90 -22.56
N ALA A 198 2.70 -8.94 -23.80
CA ALA A 198 1.99 -9.59 -24.90
C ALA A 198 1.79 -11.09 -24.68
N ALA A 199 2.80 -11.82 -24.18
CA ALA A 199 2.66 -13.25 -23.89
C ALA A 199 1.75 -13.49 -22.68
N GLU A 200 1.82 -12.62 -21.67
CA GLU A 200 0.93 -12.66 -20.50
C GLU A 200 -0.53 -12.41 -20.91
N HIS A 201 -0.79 -11.39 -21.73
CA HIS A 201 -2.12 -11.12 -22.30
C HIS A 201 -2.62 -12.28 -23.14
N VAL A 202 -1.77 -12.89 -23.96
CA VAL A 202 -2.12 -14.09 -24.74
C VAL A 202 -2.49 -15.25 -23.82
N ALA A 203 -1.75 -15.47 -22.73
CA ALA A 203 -2.05 -16.51 -21.76
C ALA A 203 -3.40 -16.27 -21.07
N ILE A 204 -3.72 -15.02 -20.72
CA ILE A 204 -5.03 -14.63 -20.16
C ILE A 204 -6.15 -14.93 -21.16
N VAL A 205 -5.99 -14.54 -22.44
CA VAL A 205 -6.99 -14.80 -23.48
C VAL A 205 -7.18 -16.29 -23.72
N GLU A 206 -6.11 -17.08 -23.66
CA GLU A 206 -6.20 -18.54 -23.81
C GLU A 206 -6.96 -19.19 -22.64
N ALA A 207 -6.67 -18.76 -21.41
CA ALA A 207 -7.42 -19.23 -20.24
C ALA A 207 -8.91 -18.90 -20.37
N ILE A 208 -9.25 -17.67 -20.79
CA ILE A 208 -10.63 -17.27 -21.09
C ILE A 208 -11.24 -18.16 -22.18
N ARG A 209 -10.52 -18.38 -23.29
CA ARG A 209 -10.99 -19.21 -24.41
C ARG A 209 -11.27 -20.65 -24.00
N SER A 210 -10.48 -21.19 -23.08
CA SER A 210 -10.66 -22.54 -22.52
C SER A 210 -11.81 -22.63 -21.50
N GLY A 211 -12.35 -21.49 -21.05
CA GLY A 211 -13.36 -21.42 -20.00
C GLY A 211 -12.82 -21.62 -18.58
N ASP A 212 -11.50 -21.63 -18.40
CA ASP A 212 -10.86 -21.76 -17.09
C ASP A 212 -10.84 -20.41 -16.35
N GLY A 213 -11.91 -20.13 -15.61
CA GLY A 213 -12.05 -18.89 -14.86
C GLY A 213 -11.05 -18.72 -13.72
N MET A 214 -10.59 -19.81 -13.10
CA MET A 214 -9.61 -19.73 -12.01
C MET A 214 -8.23 -19.36 -12.57
N LEU A 215 -7.80 -20.01 -13.65
CA LEU A 215 -6.54 -19.68 -14.31
C LEU A 215 -6.57 -18.27 -14.91
N ALA A 216 -7.66 -17.89 -15.58
CA ALA A 216 -7.81 -16.56 -16.17
C ALA A 216 -7.69 -15.45 -15.11
N ARG A 217 -8.31 -15.67 -13.94
CA ARG A 217 -8.20 -14.77 -12.79
C ARG A 217 -6.76 -14.66 -12.30
N ALA A 218 -6.12 -15.78 -12.02
CA ALA A 218 -4.77 -15.81 -11.46
C ALA A 218 -3.76 -15.12 -12.40
N LEU A 219 -3.84 -15.37 -13.71
CA LEU A 219 -2.97 -14.74 -14.70
C LEU A 219 -3.19 -13.23 -14.81
N ALA A 220 -4.44 -12.78 -14.80
CA ALA A 220 -4.76 -11.35 -14.87
C ALA A 220 -4.34 -10.59 -13.61
N GLU A 221 -4.57 -11.16 -12.42
CA GLU A 221 -4.10 -10.59 -11.16
C GLU A 221 -2.57 -10.49 -11.12
N GLU A 222 -1.85 -11.55 -11.53
CA GLU A 222 -0.38 -11.57 -11.52
C GLU A 222 0.21 -10.54 -12.49
N HIS A 223 -0.35 -10.42 -13.70
CA HIS A 223 0.07 -9.43 -14.68
C HIS A 223 -0.05 -8.00 -14.12
N VAL A 224 -1.19 -7.64 -13.53
CA VAL A 224 -1.39 -6.33 -12.89
C VAL A 224 -0.46 -6.12 -11.70
N ARG A 225 -0.26 -7.15 -10.85
CA ARG A 225 0.68 -7.06 -9.73
C ARG A 225 2.10 -6.81 -10.22
N SER A 226 2.54 -7.50 -11.27
CA SER A 226 3.85 -7.31 -11.90
C SER A 226 4.05 -5.86 -12.37
N ASP A 227 3.05 -5.29 -13.03
CA ASP A 227 3.08 -3.91 -13.51
C ASP A 227 3.23 -2.89 -12.39
N MET A 228 2.43 -3.02 -11.33
CA MET A 228 2.50 -2.13 -10.18
C MET A 228 3.71 -2.40 -9.28
N ASN A 229 4.27 -3.61 -9.28
CA ASN A 229 5.52 -3.90 -8.58
C ASN A 229 6.67 -3.05 -9.15
N ARG A 230 6.69 -2.79 -10.47
CA ARG A 230 7.67 -1.88 -11.08
C ARG A 230 7.50 -0.44 -10.59
N VAL A 231 6.25 0.02 -10.42
CA VAL A 231 5.94 1.34 -9.86
C VAL A 231 6.41 1.44 -8.41
N LEU A 232 6.14 0.41 -7.60
CA LEU A 232 6.60 0.31 -6.22
C LEU A 232 8.14 0.29 -6.13
N ASP A 233 8.81 -0.57 -6.90
CA ASP A 233 10.26 -0.63 -6.98
C ASP A 233 10.85 0.73 -7.38
N LEU A 234 10.20 1.42 -8.32
CA LEU A 234 10.60 2.75 -8.70
C LEU A 234 10.46 3.72 -7.53
N ARG A 235 9.29 3.78 -6.88
CA ARG A 235 9.03 4.66 -5.72
C ARG A 235 10.02 4.43 -4.58
N MET A 236 10.42 3.18 -4.36
CA MET A 236 11.42 2.80 -3.36
C MET A 236 12.86 3.15 -3.81
N SER A 237 13.08 3.38 -5.11
CA SER A 237 14.40 3.72 -5.68
C SER A 237 14.61 5.22 -5.90
N VAL A 238 13.55 6.02 -6.14
CA VAL A 238 13.68 7.43 -6.57
C VAL A 238 14.36 8.32 -5.52
N ASP A 239 14.41 7.91 -4.25
CA ASP A 239 15.11 8.65 -3.19
C ASP A 239 16.65 8.43 -3.18
N ALA A 240 17.24 7.70 -4.14
CA ALA A 240 18.70 7.63 -4.30
C ALA A 240 19.16 7.32 -5.74
N SER A 241 20.21 8.02 -6.20
CA SER A 241 21.03 7.58 -7.33
C SER A 241 21.52 6.16 -7.05
N ARG A 242 20.98 5.16 -7.76
CA ARG A 242 21.52 3.79 -7.76
C ARG A 242 22.99 3.87 -8.19
N GLU A 243 23.93 3.80 -7.26
CA GLU A 243 25.29 3.39 -7.60
C GLU A 243 25.19 1.94 -8.06
N GLU A 244 25.56 1.68 -9.32
CA GLU A 244 25.43 0.38 -10.00
C GLU A 244 26.28 -0.75 -9.38
N SER A 245 27.05 -0.48 -8.32
CA SER A 245 27.78 -1.50 -7.57
C SER A 245 27.05 -1.86 -6.27
N PHE A 246 26.53 -3.08 -6.21
CA PHE A 246 26.06 -3.69 -4.96
C PHE A 246 27.14 -3.60 -3.86
N PRO A 247 26.73 -3.50 -2.59
CA PRO A 247 27.69 -3.40 -1.49
C PRO A 247 28.68 -4.56 -1.52
N GLY A 248 29.97 -4.26 -1.31
CA GLY A 248 30.91 -5.30 -0.90
C GLY A 248 30.49 -5.90 0.45
N PRO A 249 30.98 -7.10 0.82
CA PRO A 249 30.53 -7.86 1.99
C PRO A 249 30.48 -7.06 3.31
N ARG A 250 31.45 -6.16 3.53
CA ARG A 250 31.51 -5.30 4.72
C ARG A 250 30.37 -4.30 4.83
N LYS A 251 29.86 -3.80 3.69
CA LYS A 251 28.73 -2.86 3.68
C LYS A 251 27.43 -3.64 3.92
N GLU A 252 27.26 -4.83 3.35
CA GLU A 252 26.13 -5.72 3.68
C GLU A 252 26.07 -6.02 5.19
N GLU A 253 27.17 -6.46 5.79
CA GLU A 253 27.26 -6.73 7.24
C GLU A 253 26.86 -5.52 8.10
N ARG A 254 27.27 -4.32 7.69
CA ARG A 254 26.92 -3.07 8.39
C ARG A 254 25.43 -2.74 8.31
N GLU A 255 24.80 -2.93 7.15
CA GLU A 255 23.38 -2.65 6.98
C GLU A 255 22.52 -3.70 7.70
N VAL A 256 22.92 -4.97 7.70
CA VAL A 256 22.32 -6.03 8.53
C VAL A 256 22.40 -5.67 10.01
N ALA A 257 23.57 -5.27 10.51
CA ALA A 257 23.74 -4.84 11.90
C ALA A 257 22.89 -3.61 12.26
N SER A 258 22.62 -2.72 11.30
CA SER A 258 21.73 -1.57 11.49
C SER A 258 20.26 -2.00 11.60
N ILE A 259 19.83 -3.00 10.81
CA ILE A 259 18.51 -3.62 10.93
C ILE A 259 18.35 -4.30 12.30
N GLU A 260 19.35 -5.08 12.73
CA GLU A 260 19.38 -5.71 14.07
C GLU A 260 19.25 -4.66 15.18
N SER A 261 20.07 -3.62 15.13
CA SER A 261 20.05 -2.52 16.11
C SER A 261 18.70 -1.80 16.17
N PHE A 262 18.03 -1.62 15.02
CA PHE A 262 16.69 -1.05 14.98
C PHE A 262 15.67 -1.98 15.66
N THR A 263 15.73 -3.29 15.39
CA THR A 263 14.81 -4.24 16.04
C THR A 263 15.03 -4.32 17.55
N GLU A 264 16.28 -4.24 18.03
CA GLU A 264 16.58 -4.13 19.46
C GLU A 264 15.97 -2.87 20.08
N LEU A 265 16.19 -1.71 19.45
CA LEU A 265 15.61 -0.44 19.90
C LEU A 265 14.08 -0.50 19.98
N LEU A 266 13.43 -1.13 18.99
CA LEU A 266 11.99 -1.30 18.95
C LEU A 266 11.49 -2.18 20.10
N ALA A 267 12.11 -3.34 20.31
CA ALA A 267 11.78 -4.27 21.40
C ALA A 267 11.94 -3.61 22.77
N ASP A 268 13.04 -2.87 22.98
CA ASP A 268 13.33 -2.17 24.23
C ASP A 268 12.33 -1.04 24.50
N THR A 269 11.99 -0.27 23.47
CA THR A 269 11.02 0.82 23.55
C THR A 269 9.63 0.27 23.91
N ALA A 270 9.17 -0.77 23.22
CA ALA A 270 7.89 -1.41 23.50
C ALA A 270 7.86 -2.00 24.92
N SER A 271 8.90 -2.73 25.31
CA SER A 271 9.01 -3.34 26.65
C SER A 271 9.05 -2.29 27.76
N SER A 272 9.75 -1.17 27.57
CA SER A 272 9.81 -0.06 28.53
C SER A 272 8.45 0.64 28.68
N SER A 273 7.73 0.82 27.57
CA SER A 273 6.38 1.36 27.55
C SER A 273 5.40 0.47 28.30
N ILE A 274 5.43 -0.84 28.03
CA ILE A 274 4.61 -1.84 28.73
C ILE A 274 4.89 -1.83 30.23
N ARG A 275 6.16 -1.80 30.66
CA ARG A 275 6.52 -1.71 32.09
C ARG A 275 5.98 -0.44 32.75
N SER A 276 5.98 0.69 32.03
CA SER A 276 5.45 1.96 32.54
C SER A 276 3.93 1.90 32.75
N ILE A 277 3.21 1.25 31.83
CA ILE A 277 1.77 1.05 31.92
C ILE A 277 1.42 0.04 33.03
N GLU A 278 2.13 -1.08 33.11
CA GLU A 278 2.02 -2.07 34.19
C GLU A 278 2.21 -1.41 35.56
N HIS A 279 3.25 -0.58 35.71
CA HIS A 279 3.47 0.18 36.93
C HIS A 279 2.30 1.12 37.27
N ALA A 280 1.73 1.82 36.28
CA ALA A 280 0.56 2.67 36.50
C ALA A 280 -0.66 1.87 36.97
N VAL A 281 -0.88 0.67 36.41
CA VAL A 281 -1.94 -0.25 36.87
C VAL A 281 -1.72 -0.65 38.33
N HIS A 282 -0.50 -1.03 38.71
CA HIS A 282 -0.19 -1.41 40.09
C HIS A 282 -0.35 -0.24 41.07
N VAL A 283 0.00 0.98 40.66
CA VAL A 283 -0.21 2.19 41.48
C VAL A 283 -1.69 2.43 41.75
N GLN A 284 -2.57 2.24 40.77
CA GLN A 284 -4.01 2.47 40.95
C GLN A 284 -4.69 1.35 41.74
N LEU A 285 -4.39 0.08 41.43
CA LEU A 285 -5.04 -1.07 42.08
C LEU A 285 -4.54 -1.34 43.51
N GLY A 286 -3.31 -0.94 43.85
CA GLY A 286 -2.70 -1.28 45.15
C GLY A 286 -2.68 -2.79 45.42
N SER A 287 -2.85 -3.20 46.67
CA SER A 287 -2.89 -4.62 47.07
C SER A 287 -4.32 -5.10 47.32
N GLN A 288 -5.02 -5.50 46.25
CA GLN A 288 -6.30 -6.24 46.26
C GLN A 288 -7.63 -5.45 46.30
N ARG A 289 -7.77 -4.38 45.49
CA ARG A 289 -9.11 -3.90 45.10
C ARG A 289 -9.35 -4.08 43.61
N GLN A 290 -10.62 -4.28 43.23
CA GLN A 290 -11.07 -4.09 41.85
C GLN A 290 -10.89 -2.62 41.46
N GLY A 291 -10.55 -2.38 40.21
CA GLY A 291 -10.45 -1.04 39.65
C GLY A 291 -11.83 -0.47 39.31
N ASP A 292 -11.88 0.85 39.19
CA ASP A 292 -13.05 1.58 38.72
C ASP A 292 -12.74 2.42 37.47
N SER A 293 -13.72 3.17 36.97
CA SER A 293 -13.55 4.00 35.78
C SER A 293 -12.51 5.11 35.97
N SER A 294 -12.35 5.63 37.19
CA SER A 294 -11.36 6.66 37.47
C SER A 294 -9.94 6.12 37.45
N ASP A 295 -9.76 4.86 37.87
CA ASP A 295 -8.50 4.14 37.73
C ASP A 295 -8.13 3.95 36.26
N LEU A 296 -9.09 3.56 35.40
CA LEU A 296 -8.88 3.47 33.95
C LEU A 296 -8.50 4.81 33.32
N ASP A 297 -9.11 5.92 33.75
CA ASP A 297 -8.74 7.25 33.25
C ASP A 297 -7.32 7.64 33.65
N ALA A 298 -6.89 7.32 34.88
CA ALA A 298 -5.53 7.55 35.32
C ALA A 298 -4.50 6.67 34.58
N ILE A 299 -4.84 5.41 34.30
CA ILE A 299 -4.03 4.49 33.48
C ILE A 299 -3.94 5.00 32.03
N TYR A 300 -5.03 5.54 31.49
CA TYR A 300 -5.02 6.16 30.16
C TYR A 300 -4.07 7.36 30.11
N ASP A 301 -4.09 8.22 31.12
CA ASP A 301 -3.18 9.37 31.18
C ASP A 301 -1.71 8.94 31.26
N ALA A 302 -1.41 7.85 31.97
CA ALA A 302 -0.08 7.24 31.95
C ALA A 302 0.27 6.72 30.54
N SER A 303 -0.65 5.97 29.92
CA SER A 303 -0.48 5.42 28.57
C SER A 303 -0.24 6.51 27.52
N ARG A 304 -0.95 7.64 27.62
CA ARG A 304 -0.76 8.81 26.75
C ARG A 304 0.62 9.46 26.92
N ARG A 305 1.12 9.60 28.16
CA ARG A 305 2.47 10.11 28.43
C ARG A 305 3.56 9.17 27.93
N THR A 306 3.37 7.86 28.16
CA THR A 306 4.25 6.81 27.67
C THR A 306 4.34 6.84 26.15
N LEU A 307 3.20 6.87 25.45
CA LEU A 307 3.17 6.95 23.99
C LEU A 307 3.81 8.25 23.48
N ALA A 308 3.52 9.41 24.10
CA ALA A 308 4.11 10.69 23.71
C ALA A 308 5.66 10.67 23.70
N GLY A 309 6.29 9.90 24.60
CA GLY A 309 7.74 9.73 24.66
C GLY A 309 8.31 8.68 23.71
N ALA A 310 7.45 7.87 23.08
CA ALA A 310 7.85 6.72 22.26
C ALA A 310 7.50 6.88 20.76
N VAL A 311 6.68 7.85 20.38
CA VAL A 311 6.42 8.18 18.96
C VAL A 311 7.71 8.76 18.32
N PRO A 312 8.05 8.40 17.08
CA PRO A 312 7.26 7.63 16.11
C PRO A 312 7.49 6.11 16.12
N LEU A 313 8.29 5.57 17.05
CA LEU A 313 8.54 4.12 17.09
C LEU A 313 7.28 3.33 17.46
N LEU A 314 6.47 3.85 18.39
CA LEU A 314 5.17 3.28 18.74
C LEU A 314 4.02 4.08 18.12
N TYR A 315 2.98 3.36 17.70
CA TYR A 315 1.74 3.90 17.17
C TYR A 315 0.65 3.97 18.23
N GLY A 316 0.54 2.93 19.04
CA GLY A 316 -0.45 2.80 20.10
C GLY A 316 0.19 2.24 21.36
N ALA A 317 -0.35 2.59 22.52
CA ALA A 317 0.01 1.95 23.77
C ALA A 317 -1.12 2.11 24.78
N GLY A 318 -1.31 1.08 25.59
CA GLY A 318 -2.36 1.13 26.60
C GLY A 318 -2.55 -0.14 27.40
N PHE A 319 -3.68 -0.13 28.10
CA PHE A 319 -4.13 -1.22 28.94
C PHE A 319 -5.54 -1.64 28.55
N LEU A 320 -5.72 -2.94 28.29
CA LEU A 320 -7.02 -3.58 28.14
C LEU A 320 -7.34 -4.35 29.43
N PRO A 321 -8.32 -3.91 30.23
CA PRO A 321 -8.73 -4.58 31.46
C PRO A 321 -9.29 -5.98 31.16
N ASP A 322 -9.03 -6.92 32.07
CA ASP A 322 -9.76 -8.17 32.17
C ASP A 322 -11.10 -7.95 32.86
N VAL A 323 -12.04 -8.89 32.73
CA VAL A 323 -13.31 -8.88 33.50
C VAL A 323 -13.07 -8.77 35.01
N SER A 324 -11.94 -9.31 35.48
CA SER A 324 -11.47 -9.22 36.85
C SER A 324 -11.13 -7.80 37.32
N PHE A 325 -10.83 -6.90 36.39
CA PHE A 325 -10.51 -5.51 36.72
C PHE A 325 -11.72 -4.76 37.26
N GLY A 326 -12.91 -5.00 36.69
CA GLY A 326 -14.14 -4.28 37.03
C GLY A 326 -14.86 -3.77 35.78
N PRO A 327 -14.80 -2.45 35.45
CA PRO A 327 -15.52 -1.87 34.32
C PRO A 327 -15.02 -2.36 32.95
N ALA A 328 -15.94 -2.53 32.00
CA ALA A 328 -15.61 -2.66 30.59
C ALA A 328 -15.09 -1.33 30.05
N GLY A 329 -14.02 -1.36 29.25
CA GLY A 329 -13.38 -0.16 28.72
C GLY A 329 -11.95 -0.45 28.30
N ALA A 330 -11.29 0.53 27.66
CA ALA A 330 -9.88 0.45 27.33
C ALA A 330 -9.19 1.75 27.75
N ALA A 331 -8.05 1.63 28.42
CA ALA A 331 -7.15 2.74 28.70
C ALA A 331 -6.09 2.78 27.60
N TRP A 332 -6.50 3.11 26.37
CA TRP A 332 -5.67 2.99 25.18
C TRP A 332 -5.50 4.32 24.45
N CYS A 333 -4.27 4.66 24.11
CA CYS A 333 -3.93 5.85 23.33
C CYS A 333 -3.27 5.45 22.01
N HIS A 334 -3.55 6.19 20.94
CA HIS A 334 -2.89 6.01 19.64
C HIS A 334 -2.60 7.35 18.95
N ALA A 335 -1.69 7.34 17.97
CA ALA A 335 -1.14 8.52 17.29
C ALA A 335 -1.36 8.45 15.75
N PRO A 336 -2.59 8.65 15.24
CA PRO A 336 -2.94 8.47 13.81
C PRO A 336 -2.11 9.33 12.84
N ALA A 337 -1.73 10.53 13.25
CA ALA A 337 -0.94 11.49 12.47
C ALA A 337 0.33 11.94 13.22
N GLY A 338 0.90 11.07 14.05
CA GLY A 338 2.13 11.33 14.80
C GLY A 338 1.92 12.01 16.16
N PRO A 339 2.98 12.58 16.79
CA PRO A 339 3.01 12.89 18.23
C PRO A 339 1.95 13.92 18.68
N GLN A 340 1.49 14.77 17.77
CA GLN A 340 0.50 15.82 18.08
C GLN A 340 -0.94 15.31 17.99
N SER A 341 -1.15 14.09 17.48
CA SER A 341 -2.47 13.51 17.21
C SER A 341 -2.94 12.52 18.26
N LEU A 342 -2.27 12.48 19.43
CA LEU A 342 -2.58 11.53 20.50
C LEU A 342 -4.04 11.63 20.94
N GLN A 343 -4.76 10.52 20.83
CA GLN A 343 -6.16 10.44 21.20
C GLN A 343 -6.49 9.07 21.83
N ARG A 344 -7.62 9.02 22.54
CA ARG A 344 -8.14 7.78 23.14
C ARG A 344 -8.74 6.91 22.06
N LEU A 345 -8.36 5.64 22.02
CA LEU A 345 -9.02 4.63 21.18
C LEU A 345 -10.35 4.25 21.84
N VAL A 346 -11.44 4.36 21.08
CA VAL A 346 -12.77 3.91 21.50
C VAL A 346 -13.07 2.60 20.80
N ILE A 347 -13.11 1.53 21.59
CA ILE A 347 -13.41 0.18 21.10
C ILE A 347 -14.92 -0.06 21.24
N ASP A 348 -15.52 -0.54 20.17
CA ASP A 348 -16.89 -1.06 20.19
C ASP A 348 -16.88 -2.49 20.75
N TRP A 349 -17.19 -2.63 22.04
CA TRP A 349 -17.12 -3.91 22.76
C TRP A 349 -18.14 -4.94 22.28
N ASP A 350 -19.22 -4.53 21.60
CA ASP A 350 -20.19 -5.47 21.03
C ASP A 350 -19.63 -6.22 19.81
N LEU A 351 -18.56 -5.68 19.21
CA LEU A 351 -17.90 -6.21 18.02
C LEU A 351 -16.45 -6.63 18.29
N TYR A 352 -15.90 -6.28 19.45
CA TYR A 352 -14.53 -6.59 19.81
C TYR A 352 -14.40 -8.02 20.31
N GLU A 353 -13.86 -8.91 19.48
CA GLU A 353 -13.52 -10.27 19.88
C GLU A 353 -12.19 -10.31 20.62
N GLY A 354 -12.21 -9.90 21.89
CA GLY A 354 -11.00 -9.83 22.71
C GLY A 354 -10.38 -11.20 23.03
N GLY A 355 -11.18 -12.27 23.14
CA GLY A 355 -10.70 -13.60 23.56
C GLY A 355 -9.94 -14.37 22.48
N THR A 356 -10.14 -14.03 21.21
CA THR A 356 -9.53 -14.66 20.03
C THR A 356 -8.61 -13.71 19.27
N ALA A 357 -8.31 -12.55 19.88
CA ALA A 357 -7.55 -11.51 19.22
C ALA A 357 -6.13 -12.00 18.86
N THR A 358 -5.75 -11.78 17.61
CA THR A 358 -4.51 -12.27 16.97
C THR A 358 -3.23 -11.95 17.73
N TRP A 359 -3.24 -10.89 18.54
CA TRP A 359 -2.11 -10.43 19.33
C TRP A 359 -1.99 -11.07 20.73
N ARG A 360 -2.99 -11.84 21.17
CA ARG A 360 -2.96 -12.57 22.43
C ARG A 360 -2.35 -13.95 22.22
N PRO A 361 -1.30 -14.34 22.96
CA PRO A 361 -0.84 -15.71 23.00
C PRO A 361 -1.86 -16.60 23.74
N GLU A 362 -1.81 -17.90 23.46
CA GLU A 362 -2.64 -18.91 24.15
C GLU A 362 -2.36 -18.98 25.67
N ASP A 363 -1.11 -18.72 26.06
CA ASP A 363 -0.68 -18.67 27.46
C ASP A 363 0.37 -17.56 27.67
N TYR A 364 0.17 -16.75 28.72
CA TYR A 364 1.10 -15.71 29.17
C TYR A 364 2.12 -16.23 30.21
N GLY A 365 2.23 -17.56 30.38
CA GLY A 365 2.90 -18.28 31.47
C GLY A 365 4.32 -17.85 31.88
N ASP A 366 5.13 -17.23 31.01
CA ASP A 366 6.48 -16.75 31.35
C ASP A 366 6.53 -15.28 31.82
N ARG A 367 5.40 -14.57 31.82
CA ARG A 367 5.31 -13.12 32.12
C ARG A 367 6.25 -12.24 31.25
N ALA A 368 6.81 -12.80 30.18
CA ALA A 368 7.59 -12.07 29.18
C ALA A 368 6.66 -11.24 28.28
N VAL A 369 7.24 -10.28 27.57
CA VAL A 369 6.52 -9.55 26.53
C VAL A 369 6.35 -10.48 25.32
N HIS A 370 5.12 -10.76 24.96
CA HIS A 370 4.76 -11.46 23.74
C HIS A 370 4.78 -10.50 22.54
N ILE A 371 5.15 -11.01 21.38
CA ILE A 371 5.21 -10.26 20.12
C ILE A 371 4.33 -10.98 19.12
N SER A 372 3.29 -10.32 18.64
CA SER A 372 2.40 -10.89 17.63
C SER A 372 3.12 -11.02 16.28
N HIS A 373 2.53 -11.78 15.36
CA HIS A 373 2.81 -11.59 13.94
C HIS A 373 2.17 -10.28 13.48
N ALA A 374 2.48 -9.80 12.28
CA ALA A 374 1.78 -8.67 11.69
C ALA A 374 0.34 -9.05 11.34
N TYR A 375 -0.61 -8.18 11.70
CA TYR A 375 -2.03 -8.39 11.43
C TYR A 375 -2.76 -7.06 11.17
N LEU A 376 -3.93 -7.15 10.54
CA LEU A 376 -4.84 -6.02 10.40
C LEU A 376 -5.68 -5.87 11.68
N ASP A 377 -5.54 -4.74 12.37
CA ASP A 377 -6.30 -4.43 13.59
C ASP A 377 -7.73 -3.94 13.28
N ALA A 378 -8.54 -4.85 12.72
CA ALA A 378 -9.87 -4.54 12.20
C ALA A 378 -10.88 -4.04 13.26
N ASN A 379 -10.66 -4.38 14.54
CA ASN A 379 -11.54 -4.00 15.64
C ASN A 379 -11.04 -2.76 16.41
N GLY A 380 -9.91 -2.19 16.01
CA GLY A 380 -9.31 -1.02 16.64
C GLY A 380 -9.01 0.08 15.64
N SER A 381 -7.75 0.16 15.22
CA SER A 381 -7.21 1.22 14.37
C SER A 381 -7.41 1.03 12.87
N ASN A 382 -7.78 -0.19 12.43
CA ASN A 382 -7.80 -0.60 11.02
C ASN A 382 -6.44 -0.43 10.32
N GLU A 383 -5.36 -0.64 11.08
CA GLU A 383 -3.99 -0.54 10.60
C GLU A 383 -3.32 -1.91 10.57
N ASN A 384 -2.32 -2.08 9.70
CA ASN A 384 -1.43 -3.24 9.78
C ASN A 384 -0.38 -2.98 10.85
N ILE A 385 -0.43 -3.77 11.93
CA ILE A 385 0.39 -3.58 13.11
C ILE A 385 1.05 -4.87 13.59
N VAL A 386 2.10 -4.70 14.38
CA VAL A 386 2.64 -5.70 15.29
C VAL A 386 2.39 -5.21 16.71
N THR A 387 1.88 -6.10 17.57
CA THR A 387 1.55 -5.76 18.95
C THR A 387 2.45 -6.51 19.91
N PHE A 388 3.06 -5.73 20.80
CA PHE A 388 3.80 -6.20 21.96
C PHE A 388 2.83 -6.24 23.13
N SER A 389 2.69 -7.37 23.82
CA SER A 389 1.71 -7.51 24.89
C SER A 389 2.23 -8.27 26.10
N LYS A 390 1.74 -7.91 27.29
CA LYS A 390 2.07 -8.60 28.53
C LYS A 390 0.87 -8.59 29.49
N ALA A 391 0.52 -9.76 30.01
CA ALA A 391 -0.48 -9.88 31.06
C ALA A 391 -0.03 -9.17 32.35
N VAL A 392 -0.95 -8.41 32.93
CA VAL A 392 -0.77 -7.69 34.20
C VAL A 392 -1.55 -8.42 35.28
N PHE A 393 -0.90 -8.64 36.43
CA PHE A 393 -1.47 -9.37 37.56
C PHE A 393 -1.54 -8.50 38.82
N SER A 394 -2.57 -8.74 39.64
CA SER A 394 -2.67 -8.27 41.01
C SER A 394 -2.75 -9.50 41.92
N GLY A 395 -1.64 -9.80 42.62
CA GLY A 395 -1.47 -11.10 43.27
C GLY A 395 -1.39 -12.23 42.22
N GLU A 396 -2.27 -13.23 42.34
CA GLU A 396 -2.39 -14.34 41.38
C GLU A 396 -3.45 -14.09 40.31
N GLN A 397 -4.25 -13.03 40.43
CA GLN A 397 -5.34 -12.73 39.51
C GLN A 397 -4.84 -11.85 38.36
N MET A 398 -5.09 -12.27 37.12
CA MET A 398 -4.87 -11.43 35.95
C MET A 398 -5.91 -10.30 35.95
N VAL A 399 -5.44 -9.06 35.85
CA VAL A 399 -6.30 -7.87 35.86
C VAL A 399 -6.41 -7.21 34.49
N GLY A 400 -5.60 -7.63 33.52
CA GLY A 400 -5.68 -7.14 32.15
C GLY A 400 -4.37 -7.33 31.40
N ILE A 401 -4.21 -6.60 30.30
CA ILE A 401 -3.04 -6.66 29.43
C ILE A 401 -2.54 -5.26 29.14
N ALA A 402 -1.26 -5.03 29.41
CA ALA A 402 -0.55 -3.86 28.92
C ALA A 402 0.07 -4.19 27.56
N ALA A 403 -0.10 -3.32 26.58
CA ALA A 403 0.39 -3.57 25.23
C ALA A 403 0.79 -2.28 24.51
N ALA A 404 1.56 -2.45 23.43
CA ALA A 404 2.05 -1.41 22.56
C ALA A 404 2.00 -1.88 21.09
N ASP A 405 1.47 -1.03 20.22
CA ASP A 405 1.33 -1.29 18.79
C ASP A 405 2.39 -0.53 18.00
N VAL A 406 2.91 -1.20 16.97
CA VAL A 406 3.84 -0.64 16.00
C VAL A 406 3.23 -0.79 14.61
N LEU A 407 3.23 0.28 13.83
CA LEU A 407 2.79 0.23 12.44
C LEU A 407 3.81 -0.53 11.57
N VAL A 408 3.33 -1.49 10.78
CA VAL A 408 4.15 -2.19 9.77
C VAL A 408 4.73 -1.18 8.78
N ARG A 409 3.94 -0.20 8.33
CA ARG A 409 4.43 0.92 7.48
C ARG A 409 5.52 1.76 8.17
N GLY A 410 5.45 1.89 9.49
CA GLY A 410 6.46 2.60 10.28
C GLY A 410 7.79 1.84 10.26
N ILE A 411 7.75 0.52 10.42
CA ILE A 411 8.92 -0.36 10.31
C ILE A 411 9.51 -0.29 8.90
N GLN A 412 8.69 -0.43 7.85
CA GLN A 412 9.12 -0.30 6.46
C GLN A 412 9.84 1.04 6.21
N GLY A 413 9.28 2.16 6.67
CA GLY A 413 9.88 3.48 6.47
C GLY A 413 11.20 3.68 7.23
N GLN A 414 11.33 3.14 8.45
CA GLN A 414 12.59 3.24 9.22
C GLN A 414 13.70 2.34 8.65
N LEU A 415 13.34 1.18 8.14
CA LEU A 415 14.29 0.21 7.58
C LEU A 415 14.62 0.45 6.10
N GLU A 416 13.83 1.28 5.40
CA GLU A 416 14.00 1.53 3.96
C GLU A 416 15.44 1.92 3.57
N PRO A 417 16.15 2.84 4.26
CA PRO A 417 17.52 3.21 3.89
C PRO A 417 18.49 2.03 3.94
N HIS A 418 18.31 1.13 4.90
CA HIS A 418 19.16 -0.05 5.11
C HIS A 418 18.82 -1.16 4.13
N LEU A 419 17.53 -1.46 3.95
CA LEU A 419 17.04 -2.46 3.01
C LEU A 419 17.40 -2.12 1.56
N ARG A 420 17.35 -0.83 1.19
CA ARG A 420 17.76 -0.36 -0.14
C ARG A 420 19.25 -0.60 -0.43
N ALA A 421 20.09 -0.58 0.61
CA ALA A 421 21.51 -0.81 0.47
C ALA A 421 21.87 -2.31 0.36
N LEU A 422 20.91 -3.22 0.57
CA LEU A 422 21.08 -4.67 0.43
C LEU A 422 20.71 -5.16 -0.97
N PRO A 423 21.13 -6.39 -1.37
CA PRO A 423 20.75 -7.00 -2.64
C PRO A 423 19.23 -6.98 -2.90
N PRO A 424 18.77 -6.95 -4.16
CA PRO A 424 17.34 -6.92 -4.50
C PRO A 424 16.62 -8.16 -3.96
N ASN A 425 15.31 -8.05 -3.74
CA ASN A 425 14.51 -9.10 -3.13
C ASN A 425 15.02 -9.47 -1.73
N THR A 426 15.36 -8.46 -0.94
CA THR A 426 15.63 -8.61 0.49
C THR A 426 14.36 -8.27 1.26
N CYS A 427 13.97 -9.12 2.20
CA CYS A 427 12.80 -8.89 3.05
C CYS A 427 13.00 -9.36 4.49
N LEU A 428 12.36 -8.64 5.40
CA LEU A 428 12.18 -8.97 6.79
C LEU A 428 10.82 -9.64 6.96
N VAL A 429 10.79 -10.83 7.54
CA VAL A 429 9.56 -11.61 7.74
C VAL A 429 9.39 -12.00 9.21
N ASP A 430 8.15 -12.15 9.63
CA ASP A 430 7.83 -12.56 11.00
C ASP A 430 7.74 -14.10 11.17
N GLN A 431 7.26 -14.53 12.33
CA GLN A 431 7.12 -15.94 12.70
C GLN A 431 6.05 -16.70 11.89
N ASN A 432 5.16 -15.99 11.20
CA ASN A 432 4.11 -16.55 10.33
C ASN A 432 4.40 -16.29 8.85
N ASP A 433 5.66 -16.00 8.52
CA ASP A 433 6.13 -15.68 7.17
C ASP A 433 5.49 -14.41 6.57
N VAL A 434 4.83 -13.55 7.38
CA VAL A 434 4.28 -12.28 6.88
C VAL A 434 5.44 -11.31 6.64
N ILE A 435 5.42 -10.63 5.49
CA ILE A 435 6.47 -9.68 5.13
C ILE A 435 6.24 -8.36 5.86
N ILE A 436 7.17 -8.01 6.75
CA ILE A 436 7.14 -6.79 7.57
C ILE A 436 7.77 -5.61 6.83
N ALA A 437 8.88 -5.84 6.15
CA ALA A 437 9.57 -4.83 5.36
C ALA A 437 10.36 -5.46 4.21
N THR A 438 10.55 -4.72 3.12
CA THR A 438 11.22 -5.22 1.90
C THR A 438 11.88 -4.08 1.12
N ASN A 439 12.77 -4.42 0.20
CA ASN A 439 13.31 -3.51 -0.81
C ASN A 439 12.73 -3.71 -2.22
N THR A 440 11.67 -4.52 -2.35
CA THR A 440 10.96 -4.72 -3.61
C THR A 440 9.44 -4.71 -3.44
N GLY A 441 8.75 -4.10 -4.42
CA GLY A 441 7.31 -4.11 -4.55
C GLY A 441 6.73 -5.53 -4.58
N ARG A 442 7.43 -6.50 -5.17
CA ARG A 442 6.99 -7.91 -5.27
C ARG A 442 6.59 -8.51 -3.93
N PHE A 443 7.33 -8.18 -2.88
CA PHE A 443 7.16 -8.72 -1.53
C PHE A 443 6.27 -7.85 -0.66
N MET A 444 5.93 -6.64 -1.11
CA MET A 444 5.21 -5.68 -0.30
C MET A 444 3.81 -6.17 0.05
N GLY A 445 3.52 -6.28 1.34
CA GLY A 445 2.24 -6.77 1.85
C GLY A 445 1.93 -8.24 1.58
N GLY A 446 2.93 -9.03 1.21
CA GLY A 446 2.77 -10.46 0.92
C GLY A 446 3.12 -11.39 2.09
N ILE A 447 3.02 -12.68 1.80
CA ILE A 447 3.51 -13.77 2.66
C ILE A 447 4.69 -14.42 1.94
N TYR A 448 5.78 -14.62 2.66
CA TYR A 448 6.94 -15.32 2.18
C TYR A 448 6.64 -16.81 2.05
N SER A 449 6.99 -17.41 0.91
CA SER A 449 6.84 -18.84 0.67
C SER A 449 8.21 -19.48 0.51
N PRO A 450 8.69 -20.28 1.49
CA PRO A 450 9.98 -20.97 1.41
C PRO A 450 10.10 -21.90 0.19
N ALA A 451 8.96 -22.41 -0.32
CA ALA A 451 8.93 -23.26 -1.51
C ALA A 451 9.21 -22.48 -2.80
N GLN A 452 8.96 -21.17 -2.81
CA GLN A 452 9.13 -20.30 -3.98
C GLN A 452 10.44 -19.51 -3.95
N TYR A 453 11.02 -19.33 -2.77
CA TYR A 453 12.12 -18.39 -2.53
C TYR A 453 13.21 -19.06 -1.71
N ALA A 454 14.46 -19.04 -2.21
CA ALA A 454 15.61 -19.61 -1.51
C ALA A 454 16.71 -18.55 -1.38
N GLY A 455 16.83 -17.91 -0.21
CA GLY A 455 17.82 -16.85 0.05
C GLY A 455 18.69 -17.13 1.26
N LYS A 456 19.71 -16.28 1.49
CA LYS A 456 20.49 -16.28 2.73
C LYS A 456 19.57 -15.82 3.87
N GLN A 457 19.34 -16.68 4.87
CA GLN A 457 18.55 -16.37 6.06
C GLN A 457 19.45 -15.94 7.21
N LEU A 458 19.01 -14.92 7.95
CA LEU A 458 19.60 -14.44 9.19
C LEU A 458 18.49 -14.31 10.24
N ASP A 459 18.68 -14.90 11.42
CA ASP A 459 17.73 -14.78 12.53
C ASP A 459 18.05 -13.53 13.35
N LEU A 460 17.05 -12.72 13.66
CA LEU A 460 17.24 -11.54 14.51
C LEU A 460 17.11 -11.94 15.99
N HIS A 461 18.04 -11.49 16.84
CA HIS A 461 18.06 -11.93 18.24
C HIS A 461 16.94 -11.31 19.12
N ALA A 462 16.53 -10.08 18.82
CA ALA A 462 15.57 -9.34 19.64
C ALA A 462 14.10 -9.63 19.30
N MET A 463 13.84 -10.22 18.12
CA MET A 463 12.50 -10.44 17.58
C MET A 463 12.41 -11.85 17.00
N PRO A 464 11.25 -12.50 16.99
CA PRO A 464 11.05 -13.78 16.30
C PRO A 464 10.97 -13.60 14.77
N TRP A 465 11.84 -12.76 14.21
CA TRP A 465 11.84 -12.34 12.82
C TRP A 465 13.09 -12.82 12.11
N ARG A 466 12.98 -12.97 10.79
CA ARG A 466 14.05 -13.45 9.91
C ARG A 466 14.29 -12.46 8.79
N LEU A 467 15.55 -12.16 8.54
CA LEU A 467 15.96 -11.37 7.38
C LEU A 467 16.44 -12.31 6.28
N PHE A 468 15.81 -12.21 5.12
CA PHE A 468 16.22 -12.92 3.90
C PHE A 468 16.90 -11.94 2.96
N VAL A 469 18.16 -12.22 2.61
CA VAL A 469 18.98 -11.33 1.78
C VAL A 469 19.15 -11.92 0.38
N GLY A 470 18.84 -11.11 -0.64
CA GLY A 470 19.14 -11.42 -2.03
C GLY A 470 18.41 -12.64 -2.58
N ILE A 471 17.09 -12.71 -2.39
CA ILE A 471 16.30 -13.86 -2.84
C ILE A 471 16.35 -13.95 -4.38
N PRO A 472 16.82 -15.07 -4.97
CA PRO A 472 16.80 -15.29 -6.41
C PRO A 472 15.36 -15.33 -6.91
N THR A 473 15.13 -14.74 -8.09
CA THR A 473 13.84 -14.89 -8.78
C THR A 473 13.87 -16.14 -9.66
N ALA A 474 12.80 -16.93 -9.67
CA ALA A 474 12.62 -17.96 -10.69
C ALA A 474 12.67 -17.29 -12.07
N GLY A 475 13.76 -17.54 -12.81
CA GLY A 475 14.07 -16.88 -14.09
C GLY A 475 15.46 -16.21 -14.18
N THR A 476 16.19 -16.07 -13.07
CA THR A 476 17.58 -15.52 -13.06
C THR A 476 18.67 -16.59 -12.89
N THR A 477 18.38 -17.86 -13.14
CA THR A 477 19.43 -18.84 -13.43
C THR A 477 19.99 -18.52 -14.80
N GLY A 478 21.15 -17.87 -14.83
CA GLY A 478 21.84 -17.54 -16.06
C GLY A 478 22.08 -18.78 -16.92
N GLU A 479 21.67 -18.68 -18.17
CA GLU A 479 22.35 -19.27 -19.32
C GLU A 479 22.63 -18.18 -20.34
#